data_AF-A0A2X0PFM5-F1
#
_entry.id   AF-A0A2X0PFM5-F1
#
_cell.length_a   1.000
_cell.length_b   1.000
_cell.length_c   1.000
_cell.angle_alpha   90.00
_cell.angle_beta   90.00
_cell.angle_gamma   90.00
#
_symmetry.space_group_name_H-M   'P 1'
#
loop_
_entity.id
_entity.type
_entity.pdbx_description
1 polymer ?
#
loop_
_entity_poly.entity_id
_entity_poly.type
_entity_poly.pdbx_seq_one_letter_code
_entity_poly.pdbx_strand_id
1 'polypeptide(L)'
;MPSLKILNQLCNRLHIEVGDIINRSDEQRIAQLLFDADFSFINYAYTKILNLLSEVNEDTLKRKTDQVHYQFLRGQYALKSDRNEMSALFYFNNILTTKDLPKNDIYRLLALNGCSQIYAKQGETKKAEHYYSQVLKNIKDVEINNPLTTLHALAILCDASEFYGQREMYKESNSLLRYAYKISTEKHVIFYMARILLQQGINDIAQNKDKTIISQHLHDAIAFARINRNRITLNKARKLLKQLNE
;
A
#
# COMPACT_ATOMS: atom_id res chain seq x y z
N MET A 1 -19.81 -7.08 -12.96
CA MET A 1 -19.35 -5.93 -12.16
C MET A 1 -19.63 -6.21 -10.69
N PRO A 2 -18.60 -6.39 -9.83
CA PRO A 2 -18.80 -6.46 -8.37
C PRO A 2 -17.85 -5.60 -7.50
N SER A 3 -17.09 -4.62 -8.03
CA SER A 3 -16.18 -3.81 -7.20
C SER A 3 -16.86 -2.69 -6.41
N LEU A 4 -17.96 -2.10 -6.92
CA LEU A 4 -18.65 -0.98 -6.27
C LEU A 4 -19.46 -1.40 -5.03
N LYS A 5 -19.85 -2.69 -4.94
CA LYS A 5 -20.73 -3.18 -3.87
C LYS A 5 -19.96 -3.48 -2.58
N ILE A 6 -18.77 -4.09 -2.70
CA ILE A 6 -17.83 -4.27 -1.57
C ILE A 6 -17.31 -2.91 -1.10
N LEU A 7 -17.15 -1.98 -2.04
CA LEU A 7 -16.74 -0.62 -1.76
C LEU A 7 -17.78 0.18 -0.99
N ASN A 8 -19.03 0.16 -1.43
CA ASN A 8 -20.14 0.77 -0.69
C ASN A 8 -20.35 0.07 0.65
N GLN A 9 -20.09 -1.24 0.76
CA GLN A 9 -20.14 -1.95 2.04
C GLN A 9 -19.00 -1.57 2.99
N LEU A 10 -17.83 -1.21 2.48
CA LEU A 10 -16.72 -0.63 3.26
C LEU A 10 -17.08 0.78 3.75
N CYS A 11 -17.63 1.63 2.88
CA CYS A 11 -18.13 2.95 3.26
C CYS A 11 -19.28 2.88 4.28
N ASN A 12 -20.23 1.95 4.11
CA ASN A 12 -21.36 1.77 5.04
C ASN A 12 -20.95 1.15 6.38
N ARG A 13 -19.89 0.33 6.43
CA ARG A 13 -19.37 -0.27 7.68
C ARG A 13 -18.51 0.70 8.51
N LEU A 14 -18.15 1.85 7.97
CA LEU A 14 -17.37 2.90 8.66
C LEU A 14 -18.26 3.93 9.40
N HIS A 15 -19.56 3.63 9.57
CA HIS A 15 -20.54 4.42 10.35
C HIS A 15 -20.65 5.89 9.98
N ILE A 16 -21.09 6.15 8.76
CA ILE A 16 -21.50 7.48 8.32
C ILE A 16 -22.81 7.32 7.55
N GLU A 17 -23.92 7.75 8.14
CA GLU A 17 -25.15 7.97 7.39
C GLU A 17 -25.03 9.31 6.64
N VAL A 18 -25.61 9.37 5.43
CA VAL A 18 -25.71 10.61 4.63
C VAL A 18 -26.47 11.70 5.42
N GLY A 19 -27.25 11.32 6.44
CA GLY A 19 -27.92 12.23 7.37
C GLY A 19 -27.01 12.89 8.42
N ASP A 20 -25.81 12.37 8.68
CA ASP A 20 -24.88 12.93 9.69
C ASP A 20 -24.05 14.11 9.17
N ILE A 21 -24.23 14.49 7.90
CA ILE A 21 -23.45 15.56 7.24
C ILE A 21 -23.75 16.95 7.85
N ILE A 22 -24.89 17.09 8.54
CA ILE A 22 -25.39 18.40 9.01
C ILE A 22 -24.84 18.79 10.41
N ASN A 23 -24.27 17.84 11.19
CA ASN A 23 -23.80 18.08 12.57
C ASN A 23 -22.35 17.62 12.85
N ARG A 24 -21.48 17.55 11.85
CA ARG A 24 -20.10 17.09 12.06
C ARG A 24 -19.20 18.15 12.69
N SER A 25 -18.35 17.72 13.62
CA SER A 25 -17.19 18.53 13.99
C SER A 25 -16.21 18.63 12.83
N ASP A 26 -15.42 19.71 12.79
CA ASP A 26 -14.39 19.92 11.77
C ASP A 26 -13.43 18.72 11.65
N GLU A 27 -13.12 18.07 12.77
CA GLU A 27 -12.23 16.90 12.82
C GLU A 27 -12.82 15.69 12.07
N GLN A 28 -14.12 15.45 12.17
CA GLN A 28 -14.79 14.37 11.44
C GLN A 28 -14.83 14.67 9.94
N ARG A 29 -15.01 15.94 9.56
CA ARG A 29 -14.96 16.38 8.16
C ARG A 29 -13.57 16.15 7.58
N ILE A 30 -12.53 16.56 8.29
CA ILE A 30 -11.13 16.36 7.87
C ILE A 30 -10.82 14.87 7.71
N ALA A 31 -11.17 14.05 8.71
CA ALA A 31 -10.96 12.59 8.63
C ALA A 31 -11.58 11.99 7.36
N GLN A 32 -12.80 12.43 7.02
CA GLN A 32 -13.50 11.97 5.83
C GLN A 32 -12.79 12.41 4.54
N LEU A 33 -12.36 13.67 4.44
CA LEU A 33 -11.62 14.16 3.27
C LEU A 33 -10.34 13.35 3.03
N LEU A 34 -9.57 13.06 4.08
CA LEU A 34 -8.35 12.28 3.98
C LEU A 34 -8.64 10.81 3.61
N PHE A 35 -9.68 10.21 4.18
CA PHE A 35 -10.13 8.86 3.80
C PHE A 35 -10.57 8.80 2.32
N ASP A 36 -11.33 9.78 1.85
CA ASP A 36 -11.77 9.85 0.46
C ASP A 36 -10.59 10.07 -0.51
N ALA A 37 -9.54 10.75 -0.06
CA ALA A 37 -8.31 10.93 -0.82
C ALA A 37 -7.54 9.60 -0.95
N ASP A 38 -7.36 8.84 0.14
CA ASP A 38 -6.83 7.47 0.10
C ASP A 38 -7.62 6.60 -0.89
N PHE A 39 -8.95 6.67 -0.80
CA PHE A 39 -9.80 5.89 -1.66
C PHE A 39 -9.68 6.29 -3.15
N SER A 40 -9.45 7.57 -3.41
CA SER A 40 -9.27 8.09 -4.76
C SER A 40 -7.95 7.63 -5.39
N PHE A 41 -6.92 7.33 -4.59
CA PHE A 41 -5.68 6.70 -5.09
C PHE A 41 -5.90 5.30 -5.64
N ILE A 42 -6.84 4.52 -5.08
CA ILE A 42 -7.18 3.18 -5.56
C ILE A 42 -7.73 3.23 -7.00
N ASN A 43 -8.45 4.30 -7.35
CA ASN A 43 -9.03 4.49 -8.67
C ASN A 43 -8.21 5.40 -9.59
N TYR A 44 -6.99 5.77 -9.18
CA TYR A 44 -6.12 6.69 -9.92
C TYR A 44 -6.77 8.05 -10.24
N ALA A 45 -7.70 8.50 -9.41
CA ALA A 45 -8.45 9.75 -9.59
C ALA A 45 -7.66 10.96 -9.05
N TYR A 46 -6.50 11.25 -9.66
CA TYR A 46 -5.56 12.26 -9.16
C TYR A 46 -6.15 13.68 -9.06
N THR A 47 -6.99 14.08 -10.01
CA THR A 47 -7.69 15.38 -9.93
C THR A 47 -8.59 15.49 -8.71
N LYS A 48 -9.30 14.41 -8.36
CA LYS A 48 -10.14 14.35 -7.16
C LYS A 48 -9.30 14.42 -5.88
N ILE A 49 -8.15 13.73 -5.85
CA ILE A 49 -7.22 13.78 -4.71
C ILE A 49 -6.76 15.21 -4.47
N LEU A 50 -6.32 15.92 -5.52
CA LEU A 50 -5.86 17.30 -5.39
C LEU A 50 -6.94 18.21 -4.82
N ASN A 51 -8.18 18.09 -5.31
CA ASN A 51 -9.31 18.88 -4.81
C ASN A 51 -9.58 18.59 -3.33
N LEU A 52 -9.67 17.31 -2.93
CA LEU A 52 -9.89 16.93 -1.54
C LEU A 52 -8.79 17.46 -0.60
N LEU A 53 -7.53 17.36 -1.02
CA LEU A 53 -6.41 17.87 -0.23
C LEU A 53 -6.38 19.40 -0.16
N SER A 54 -6.89 20.10 -1.17
CA SER A 54 -6.96 21.58 -1.17
C SER A 54 -8.01 22.13 -0.18
N GLU A 55 -8.99 21.32 0.21
CA GLU A 55 -10.00 21.69 1.22
C GLU A 55 -9.49 21.56 2.67
N VAL A 56 -8.32 20.95 2.86
CA VAL A 56 -7.69 20.76 4.16
C VAL A 56 -6.67 21.87 4.40
N ASN A 57 -6.92 22.71 5.40
CA ASN A 57 -5.92 23.66 5.87
C ASN A 57 -4.99 22.98 6.88
N GLU A 58 -3.76 22.68 6.44
CA GLU A 58 -2.71 22.01 7.21
C GLU A 58 -2.46 22.66 8.58
N ASP A 59 -2.45 23.99 8.65
CA ASP A 59 -2.16 24.76 9.87
C ASP A 59 -3.25 24.63 10.94
N THR A 60 -4.44 24.16 10.54
CA THR A 60 -5.61 24.02 11.43
C THR A 60 -5.80 22.60 11.95
N LEU A 61 -4.97 21.65 11.50
CA LEU A 61 -5.06 20.25 11.90
C LEU A 61 -4.69 20.08 13.38
N LYS A 62 -5.67 19.75 14.21
CA LYS A 62 -5.47 19.55 15.66
C LYS A 62 -4.93 18.17 16.01
N ARG A 63 -5.46 17.13 15.35
CA ARG A 63 -5.10 15.74 15.65
C ARG A 63 -3.81 15.37 14.92
N LYS A 64 -2.84 14.89 15.67
CA LYS A 64 -1.55 14.41 15.14
C LYS A 64 -1.73 13.35 14.04
N THR A 65 -2.73 12.48 14.19
CA THR A 65 -3.07 11.46 13.19
C THR A 65 -3.46 12.09 11.85
N ASP A 66 -4.23 13.17 11.86
CA ASP A 66 -4.66 13.85 10.63
C ASP A 66 -3.50 14.58 9.98
N GLN A 67 -2.61 15.17 10.80
CA GLN A 67 -1.39 15.81 10.32
C GLN A 67 -0.52 14.81 9.53
N VAL A 68 -0.15 13.68 10.13
CA VAL A 68 0.71 12.69 9.45
C VAL A 68 0.01 12.02 8.26
N HIS A 69 -1.31 11.82 8.35
CA HIS A 69 -2.12 11.28 7.25
C HIS A 69 -2.15 12.24 6.05
N TYR A 70 -2.39 13.53 6.31
CA TYR A 70 -2.35 14.56 5.28
C TYR A 70 -0.95 14.68 4.64
N GLN A 71 0.12 14.72 5.45
CA GLN A 71 1.49 14.70 4.93
C GLN A 71 1.73 13.48 4.03
N PHE A 72 1.24 12.31 4.43
CA PHE A 72 1.42 11.09 3.64
C PHE A 72 0.71 11.18 2.30
N LEU A 73 -0.54 11.64 2.27
CA LEU A 73 -1.31 11.81 1.04
C LEU A 73 -0.68 12.84 0.10
N ARG A 74 -0.14 13.95 0.64
CA ARG A 74 0.63 14.94 -0.13
C ARG A 74 1.91 14.36 -0.70
N GLY A 75 2.66 13.58 0.08
CA GLY A 75 3.85 12.89 -0.38
C GLY A 75 3.55 11.84 -1.46
N GLN A 76 2.48 11.08 -1.29
CA GLN A 76 2.03 10.10 -2.28
C GLN A 76 1.57 10.79 -3.58
N TYR A 77 0.84 11.90 -3.48
CA TYR A 77 0.41 12.69 -4.63
C TYR A 77 1.61 13.23 -5.39
N ALA A 78 2.57 13.86 -4.70
CA ALA A 78 3.80 14.36 -5.31
C ALA A 78 4.59 13.24 -6.03
N LEU A 79 4.68 12.05 -5.41
CA LEU A 79 5.41 10.92 -5.99
C LEU A 79 4.72 10.34 -7.24
N LYS A 80 3.40 10.16 -7.20
CA LYS A 80 2.65 9.39 -8.21
C LYS A 80 2.05 10.26 -9.31
N SER A 81 1.55 11.45 -8.95
CA SER A 81 0.92 12.39 -9.88
C SER A 81 1.94 13.35 -10.46
N ASP A 82 2.52 14.23 -9.62
CA ASP A 82 3.45 15.28 -10.09
C ASP A 82 4.81 14.71 -10.50
N ARG A 83 5.11 13.47 -10.09
CA ARG A 83 6.40 12.80 -10.26
C ARG A 83 7.57 13.63 -9.70
N ASN A 84 7.30 14.38 -8.63
CA ASN A 84 8.25 15.21 -7.93
C ASN A 84 8.78 14.47 -6.70
N GLU A 85 9.92 13.79 -6.87
CA GLU A 85 10.57 13.01 -5.82
C GLU A 85 11.07 13.87 -4.67
N MET A 86 11.50 15.10 -4.93
CA MET A 86 11.99 16.01 -3.89
C MET A 86 10.86 16.44 -2.96
N SER A 87 9.72 16.87 -3.52
CA SER A 87 8.53 17.19 -2.72
C SER A 87 8.01 15.97 -1.98
N ALA A 88 8.00 14.80 -2.62
CA ALA A 88 7.60 13.56 -1.95
C ALA A 88 8.49 13.23 -0.74
N LEU A 89 9.82 13.32 -0.90
CA LEU A 89 10.77 13.13 0.21
C LEU A 89 10.57 14.15 1.32
N PHE A 90 10.29 15.43 0.99
CA PHE A 90 9.97 16.45 1.98
C PHE A 90 8.78 16.02 2.86
N TYR A 91 7.66 15.67 2.24
CA TYR A 91 6.46 15.22 2.97
C TYR A 91 6.70 13.94 3.79
N PHE A 92 7.38 12.94 3.23
CA PHE A 92 7.68 11.72 3.97
C PHE A 92 8.63 11.99 5.14
N ASN A 93 9.64 12.84 4.97
CA ASN A 93 10.56 13.21 6.05
C ASN A 93 9.86 13.96 7.18
N ASN A 94 8.88 14.82 6.89
CA ASN A 94 8.07 15.48 7.93
C ASN A 94 7.36 14.46 8.84
N ILE A 95 6.87 13.35 8.28
CA ILE A 95 6.30 12.25 9.07
C ILE A 95 7.40 11.57 9.91
N LEU A 96 8.55 11.27 9.30
CA LEU A 96 9.64 10.56 9.98
C LEU A 96 10.27 11.35 11.14
N THR A 97 10.23 12.68 11.07
CA THR A 97 10.73 13.61 12.09
C THR A 97 9.65 14.05 13.09
N THR A 98 8.40 13.60 12.92
CA THR A 98 7.33 13.89 13.87
C THR A 98 7.68 13.33 15.25
N LYS A 99 7.78 14.22 16.24
CA LYS A 99 8.11 13.88 17.63
C LYS A 99 7.12 12.88 18.19
N ASP A 100 7.57 11.90 18.97
CA ASP A 100 6.72 10.92 19.67
C ASP A 100 5.80 10.10 18.73
N LEU A 101 6.15 9.95 17.44
CA LEU A 101 5.43 9.06 16.52
C LEU A 101 5.97 7.62 16.69
N PRO A 102 5.14 6.65 17.11
CA PRO A 102 5.58 5.27 17.35
C PRO A 102 6.28 4.63 16.15
N LYS A 103 7.23 3.72 16.40
CA LYS A 103 7.97 3.04 15.31
C LYS A 103 7.09 2.14 14.47
N ASN A 104 6.01 1.61 15.05
CA ASN A 104 4.98 0.78 14.43
C ASN A 104 3.76 1.60 13.97
N ASP A 105 3.82 2.93 13.97
CA ASP A 105 2.76 3.75 13.40
C ASP A 105 2.67 3.52 11.88
N ILE A 106 1.46 3.30 11.36
CA ILE A 106 1.26 2.97 9.94
C ILE A 106 1.75 4.07 9.01
N TYR A 107 1.56 5.36 9.36
CA TYR A 107 2.00 6.48 8.52
C TYR A 107 3.52 6.63 8.57
N ARG A 108 4.16 6.31 9.69
CA ARG A 108 5.62 6.20 9.75
C ARG A 108 6.13 5.14 8.77
N LEU A 109 5.53 3.94 8.79
CA LEU A 109 5.96 2.85 7.90
C LEU A 109 5.67 3.14 6.42
N LEU A 110 4.57 3.82 6.13
CA LEU A 110 4.25 4.31 4.79
C LEU A 110 5.26 5.36 4.29
N ALA A 111 5.70 6.28 5.16
CA ALA A 111 6.73 7.25 4.83
C ALA A 111 8.09 6.57 4.56
N LEU A 112 8.47 5.58 5.38
CA LEU A 112 9.66 4.75 5.14
C LEU A 112 9.55 4.04 3.78
N ASN A 113 8.40 3.44 3.46
CA ASN A 113 8.13 2.79 2.18
C ASN A 113 8.29 3.77 1.00
N GLY A 114 7.71 4.97 1.11
CA GLY A 114 7.82 6.01 0.09
C GLY A 114 9.27 6.45 -0.14
N CYS A 115 10.02 6.72 0.92
CA CYS A 115 11.46 7.03 0.85
C CYS A 115 12.24 5.88 0.19
N SER A 116 11.99 4.63 0.59
CA SER A 116 12.62 3.46 -0.01
C SER A 116 12.38 3.36 -1.51
N GLN A 117 11.14 3.57 -1.97
CA GLN A 117 10.80 3.56 -3.39
C GLN A 117 11.56 4.63 -4.17
N ILE A 118 11.66 5.84 -3.63
CA ILE A 118 12.36 6.96 -4.26
C ILE A 118 13.86 6.65 -4.37
N TYR A 119 14.50 6.25 -3.26
CA TYR A 119 15.93 5.92 -3.29
C TYR A 119 16.24 4.71 -4.16
N ALA A 120 15.37 3.69 -4.19
CA ALA A 120 15.55 2.55 -5.08
C ALA A 120 15.51 2.98 -6.55
N LYS A 121 14.58 3.87 -6.91
CA LYS A 121 14.46 4.41 -8.27
C LYS A 121 15.67 5.26 -8.67
N GLN A 122 16.29 5.94 -7.72
CA GLN A 122 17.54 6.70 -7.91
C GLN A 122 18.80 5.82 -7.96
N GLY A 123 18.68 4.50 -7.80
CA GLY A 123 19.83 3.59 -7.72
C GLY A 123 20.54 3.60 -6.36
N GLU A 124 20.08 4.43 -5.41
CA GLU A 124 20.61 4.63 -4.05
C GLU A 124 20.23 3.46 -3.14
N THR A 125 20.64 2.25 -3.51
CA THR A 125 19.96 1.07 -2.99
C THR A 125 20.29 0.75 -1.54
N LYS A 126 21.47 1.15 -1.06
CA LYS A 126 21.81 1.06 0.37
C LYS A 126 20.87 1.93 1.23
N LYS A 127 20.49 3.12 0.74
CA LYS A 127 19.52 3.98 1.43
C LYS A 127 18.14 3.34 1.42
N ALA A 128 17.68 2.86 0.27
CA ALA A 128 16.40 2.18 0.16
C ALA A 128 16.27 0.98 1.10
N GLU A 129 17.32 0.16 1.17
CA GLU A 129 17.42 -0.98 2.07
C GLU A 129 17.46 -0.58 3.54
N HIS A 130 18.16 0.50 3.89
CA HIS A 130 18.17 1.04 5.25
C HIS A 130 16.74 1.39 5.71
N TYR A 131 15.96 2.09 4.88
CA TYR A 131 14.56 2.40 5.19
C TYR A 131 13.67 1.14 5.24
N TYR A 132 13.83 0.20 4.31
CA TYR A 132 13.06 -1.06 4.34
C TYR A 132 13.41 -1.97 5.52
N SER A 133 14.65 -1.91 6.02
CA SER A 133 15.03 -2.65 7.23
C SER A 133 14.24 -2.19 8.47
N GLN A 134 13.91 -0.89 8.53
CA GLN A 134 13.05 -0.34 9.57
C GLN A 134 11.60 -0.79 9.37
N VAL A 135 11.11 -0.87 8.13
CA VAL A 135 9.79 -1.45 7.83
C VAL A 135 9.73 -2.91 8.32
N LEU A 136 10.70 -3.73 7.93
CA LEU A 136 10.76 -5.15 8.30
C LEU A 136 10.74 -5.37 9.81
N LYS A 137 11.41 -4.49 10.57
CA LYS A 137 11.48 -4.57 12.03
C LYS A 137 10.15 -4.30 12.73
N ASN A 138 9.30 -3.43 12.17
CA ASN A 138 8.14 -2.89 12.89
C ASN A 138 6.78 -3.27 12.27
N ILE A 139 6.72 -3.74 11.02
CA ILE A 139 5.46 -3.99 10.30
C ILE A 139 4.57 -5.06 10.96
N LYS A 140 5.16 -6.00 11.71
CA LYS A 140 4.42 -7.04 12.44
C LYS A 140 3.75 -6.52 13.72
N ASP A 141 4.21 -5.38 14.23
CA ASP A 141 3.70 -4.76 15.45
C ASP A 141 2.64 -3.69 15.16
N VAL A 142 2.28 -3.48 13.89
CA VAL A 142 1.19 -2.57 13.49
C VAL A 142 -0.14 -3.15 13.93
N GLU A 143 -0.96 -2.36 14.61
CA GLU A 143 -2.33 -2.73 14.94
C GLU A 143 -3.25 -2.64 13.71
N ILE A 144 -3.52 -3.78 13.08
CA ILE A 144 -4.42 -3.86 11.91
C ILE A 144 -5.87 -4.04 12.38
N ASN A 145 -6.49 -2.93 12.80
CA ASN A 145 -7.83 -2.92 13.40
C ASN A 145 -8.95 -2.45 12.43
N ASN A 146 -8.60 -1.84 11.29
CA ASN A 146 -9.57 -1.33 10.33
C ASN A 146 -9.17 -1.61 8.86
N PRO A 147 -10.10 -1.46 7.90
CA PRO A 147 -9.82 -1.75 6.49
C PRO A 147 -8.75 -0.86 5.86
N LEU A 148 -8.68 0.43 6.21
CA LEU A 148 -7.70 1.35 5.63
C LEU A 148 -6.28 0.95 6.04
N THR A 149 -6.05 0.73 7.34
CA THR A 149 -4.76 0.24 7.85
C THR A 149 -4.41 -1.13 7.27
N THR A 150 -5.40 -1.99 7.01
CA THR A 150 -5.18 -3.27 6.30
C THR A 150 -4.64 -3.04 4.90
N LEU A 151 -5.23 -2.12 4.13
CA LEU A 151 -4.76 -1.79 2.78
C LEU A 151 -3.36 -1.18 2.79
N HIS A 152 -3.09 -0.24 3.70
CA HIS A 152 -1.78 0.37 3.85
C HIS A 152 -0.70 -0.65 4.22
N ALA A 153 -0.97 -1.54 5.18
CA ALA A 153 -0.03 -2.59 5.56
C ALA A 153 0.26 -3.54 4.39
N LEU A 154 -0.77 -3.97 3.65
CA LEU A 154 -0.58 -4.82 2.46
C LEU A 154 0.21 -4.11 1.35
N ALA A 155 0.00 -2.81 1.16
CA ALA A 155 0.78 -2.01 0.20
C ALA A 155 2.27 -2.02 0.55
N ILE A 156 2.62 -1.73 1.81
CA ILE A 156 3.99 -1.75 2.32
C ILE A 156 4.61 -3.13 2.14
N LEU A 157 3.89 -4.19 2.52
CA LEU A 157 4.40 -5.56 2.44
C LEU A 157 4.67 -5.98 0.99
N CYS A 158 3.78 -5.65 0.05
CA CYS A 158 4.02 -5.90 -1.37
C CYS A 158 5.25 -5.14 -1.86
N ASP A 159 5.31 -3.83 -1.65
CA ASP A 159 6.40 -2.99 -2.15
C ASP A 159 7.77 -3.40 -1.58
N ALA A 160 7.84 -3.67 -0.28
CA ALA A 160 9.05 -4.17 0.37
C ALA A 160 9.44 -5.57 -0.13
N SER A 161 8.47 -6.49 -0.30
CA SER A 161 8.76 -7.83 -0.80
C SER A 161 9.27 -7.82 -2.23
N GLU A 162 8.74 -6.96 -3.10
CA GLU A 162 9.18 -6.76 -4.47
C GLU A 162 10.62 -6.22 -4.48
N PHE A 163 10.94 -5.25 -3.62
CA PHE A 163 12.30 -4.72 -3.47
C PHE A 163 13.30 -5.80 -3.05
N TYR A 164 13.01 -6.56 -2.01
CA TYR A 164 13.90 -7.63 -1.55
C TYR A 164 14.03 -8.76 -2.60
N GLY A 165 12.94 -9.11 -3.27
CA GLY A 165 12.94 -10.14 -4.32
C GLY A 165 13.79 -9.76 -5.54
N GLN A 166 13.73 -8.50 -5.97
CA GLN A 166 14.59 -7.96 -7.05
C GLN A 166 16.09 -8.00 -6.72
N ARG A 167 16.44 -8.14 -5.43
CA ARG A 167 17.82 -8.15 -4.93
C ARG A 167 18.24 -9.52 -4.44
N GLU A 168 17.49 -10.56 -4.81
CA GLU A 168 17.72 -11.96 -4.44
C GLU A 168 17.69 -12.23 -2.92
N MET A 169 17.15 -11.27 -2.14
CA MET A 169 16.92 -11.39 -0.71
C MET A 169 15.60 -12.13 -0.46
N TYR A 170 15.53 -13.37 -0.97
CA TYR A 170 14.30 -14.15 -1.03
C TYR A 170 13.78 -14.54 0.36
N LYS A 171 14.64 -14.65 1.38
CA LYS A 171 14.23 -14.97 2.75
C LYS A 171 13.34 -13.86 3.32
N GLU A 172 13.78 -12.61 3.19
CA GLU A 172 13.08 -11.40 3.60
C GLU A 172 11.80 -11.22 2.78
N SER A 173 11.93 -11.31 1.44
CA SER A 173 10.79 -11.18 0.53
C SER A 173 9.69 -12.21 0.84
N ASN A 174 10.03 -13.49 0.94
CA ASN A 174 9.06 -14.56 1.23
C ASN A 174 8.48 -14.46 2.64
N SER A 175 9.23 -13.95 3.62
CA SER A 175 8.71 -13.68 4.97
C SER A 175 7.61 -12.61 4.95
N LEU A 176 7.84 -11.52 4.21
CA LEU A 176 6.85 -10.45 4.04
C LEU A 176 5.62 -10.94 3.26
N LEU A 177 5.81 -11.72 2.19
CA LEU A 177 4.71 -12.27 1.39
C LEU A 177 3.83 -13.23 2.18
N ARG A 178 4.41 -14.12 3.00
CA ARG A 178 3.62 -14.99 3.89
C ARG A 178 2.80 -14.19 4.90
N TYR A 179 3.38 -13.12 5.44
CA TYR A 179 2.64 -12.25 6.36
C TYR A 179 1.52 -11.48 5.65
N ALA A 180 1.78 -10.95 4.46
CA ALA A 180 0.77 -10.29 3.62
C ALA A 180 -0.38 -11.24 3.25
N TYR A 181 -0.06 -12.48 2.85
CA TYR A 181 -1.06 -13.51 2.55
C TYR A 181 -1.95 -13.78 3.77
N LYS A 182 -1.36 -13.97 4.96
CA LYS A 182 -2.08 -14.17 6.21
C LYS A 182 -3.04 -13.01 6.52
N ILE A 183 -2.58 -11.76 6.41
CA ILE A 183 -3.43 -10.59 6.63
C ILE A 183 -4.58 -10.57 5.62
N SER A 184 -4.29 -10.79 4.33
CA SER A 184 -5.29 -10.79 3.28
C SER A 184 -6.38 -11.84 3.48
N THR A 185 -6.03 -13.04 3.97
CA THR A 185 -7.02 -14.09 4.26
C THR A 185 -7.83 -13.79 5.53
N GLU A 186 -7.18 -13.42 6.64
CA GLU A 186 -7.84 -13.13 7.92
C GLU A 186 -8.77 -11.92 7.86
N LYS A 187 -8.41 -10.90 7.07
CA LYS A 187 -9.22 -9.68 6.90
C LYS A 187 -10.13 -9.72 5.67
N HIS A 188 -10.10 -10.81 4.90
CA HIS A 188 -10.84 -10.96 3.63
C HIS A 188 -10.56 -9.83 2.61
N VAL A 189 -9.33 -9.30 2.58
CA VAL A 189 -8.91 -8.25 1.64
C VAL A 189 -8.14 -8.88 0.48
N ILE A 190 -8.86 -9.12 -0.62
CA ILE A 190 -8.33 -9.82 -1.80
C ILE A 190 -7.62 -8.91 -2.82
N PHE A 191 -7.67 -7.59 -2.66
CA PHE A 191 -7.15 -6.62 -3.63
C PHE A 191 -5.65 -6.83 -3.94
N TYR A 192 -4.85 -7.06 -2.90
CA TYR A 192 -3.40 -7.31 -3.01
C TYR A 192 -3.04 -8.77 -3.29
N MET A 193 -3.99 -9.71 -3.18
CA MET A 193 -3.72 -11.15 -3.28
C MET A 193 -3.04 -11.53 -4.59
N ALA A 194 -3.46 -10.92 -5.70
CA ALA A 194 -2.84 -11.13 -7.00
C ALA A 194 -1.35 -10.72 -7.04
N ARG A 195 -1.00 -9.58 -6.42
CA ARG A 195 0.38 -9.08 -6.36
C ARG A 195 1.24 -9.98 -5.47
N ILE A 196 0.71 -10.38 -4.32
CA ILE A 196 1.38 -11.28 -3.36
C ILE A 196 1.75 -12.59 -4.06
N LEU A 197 0.77 -13.26 -4.67
CA LEU A 197 0.97 -14.56 -5.32
C LEU A 197 1.88 -14.46 -6.55
N LEU A 198 1.80 -13.37 -7.33
CA LEU A 198 2.72 -13.13 -8.43
C LEU A 198 4.16 -13.04 -7.92
N GLN A 199 4.41 -12.27 -6.85
CA GLN A 199 5.77 -12.13 -6.32
C GLN A 199 6.28 -13.42 -5.69
N GLN A 200 5.41 -14.24 -5.06
CA GLN A 200 5.77 -15.59 -4.63
C GLN A 200 6.21 -16.45 -5.83
N GLY A 201 5.43 -16.47 -6.91
CA GLY A 201 5.79 -17.20 -8.13
C GLY A 201 7.11 -16.72 -8.75
N ILE A 202 7.38 -15.41 -8.75
CA ILE A 202 8.66 -14.84 -9.21
C ILE A 202 9.82 -15.34 -8.35
N ASN A 203 9.68 -15.29 -7.03
CA ASN A 203 10.71 -15.76 -6.10
C ASN A 203 10.92 -17.28 -6.22
N ASP A 204 9.86 -18.04 -6.47
CA ASP A 204 9.91 -19.50 -6.61
C ASP A 204 10.63 -19.92 -7.90
N ILE A 205 10.37 -19.22 -9.01
CA ILE A 205 11.12 -19.39 -10.27
C ILE A 205 12.61 -19.15 -10.02
N ALA A 206 12.95 -18.02 -9.42
CA ALA A 206 14.35 -17.64 -9.22
C ALA A 206 15.10 -18.60 -8.27
N GLN A 207 14.39 -19.26 -7.35
CA GLN A 207 14.94 -20.27 -6.45
C GLN A 207 14.79 -21.71 -6.98
N ASN A 208 14.42 -21.89 -8.26
CA ASN A 208 14.23 -23.21 -8.89
C ASN A 208 13.36 -24.17 -8.06
N LYS A 209 12.24 -23.66 -7.52
CA LYS A 209 11.27 -24.48 -6.79
C LYS A 209 10.57 -25.46 -7.74
N ASP A 210 9.88 -26.42 -7.15
CA ASP A 210 9.07 -27.39 -7.89
C ASP A 210 8.09 -26.68 -8.84
N LYS A 211 8.04 -27.13 -10.10
CA LYS A 211 7.21 -26.51 -11.14
C LYS A 211 5.73 -26.47 -10.76
N THR A 212 5.24 -27.44 -9.98
CA THR A 212 3.85 -27.49 -9.49
C THR A 212 3.56 -26.33 -8.55
N ILE A 213 4.49 -26.02 -7.63
CA ILE A 213 4.35 -24.91 -6.69
C ILE A 213 4.35 -23.57 -7.44
N ILE A 214 5.30 -23.40 -8.36
CA ILE A 214 5.37 -22.19 -9.20
C ILE A 214 4.07 -22.01 -9.98
N SER A 215 3.63 -23.07 -10.67
CA SER A 215 2.42 -23.06 -11.48
C SER A 215 1.19 -22.71 -10.65
N GLN A 216 1.04 -23.28 -9.44
CA GLN A 216 -0.04 -22.96 -8.53
C GLN A 216 -0.09 -21.47 -8.18
N HIS A 217 1.03 -20.90 -7.71
CA HIS A 217 1.09 -19.47 -7.38
C HIS A 217 0.77 -18.58 -8.59
N LEU A 218 1.26 -18.91 -9.79
CA LEU A 218 0.99 -18.13 -10.99
C LEU A 218 -0.48 -18.25 -11.44
N HIS A 219 -1.09 -19.43 -11.35
CA HIS A 219 -2.51 -19.63 -11.65
C HIS A 219 -3.41 -18.85 -10.68
N ASP A 220 -3.11 -18.90 -9.38
CA ASP A 220 -3.86 -18.16 -8.37
C ASP A 220 -3.69 -16.65 -8.57
N ALA A 221 -2.47 -16.19 -8.86
CA ALA A 221 -2.21 -14.79 -9.22
C ALA A 221 -3.06 -14.34 -10.42
N ILE A 222 -3.18 -15.17 -11.46
CA ILE A 222 -4.03 -14.92 -12.63
C ILE A 222 -5.52 -14.83 -12.23
N ALA A 223 -6.00 -15.75 -11.38
CA ALA A 223 -7.39 -15.78 -10.94
C ALA A 223 -7.75 -14.49 -10.18
N PHE A 224 -6.96 -14.13 -9.16
CA PHE A 224 -7.18 -12.91 -8.40
C PHE A 224 -6.98 -11.65 -9.25
N ALA A 225 -6.01 -11.64 -10.18
CA ALA A 225 -5.81 -10.51 -11.07
C ALA A 225 -7.02 -10.26 -11.98
N ARG A 226 -7.69 -11.32 -12.46
CA ARG A 226 -8.95 -11.20 -13.22
C ARG A 226 -10.07 -10.61 -12.37
N ILE A 227 -10.25 -11.12 -11.15
CA ILE A 227 -11.27 -10.63 -10.21
C ILE A 227 -11.07 -9.13 -9.93
N ASN A 228 -9.83 -8.74 -9.66
CA ASN A 228 -9.46 -7.36 -9.31
C ASN A 228 -9.27 -6.45 -10.52
N ARG A 229 -9.43 -6.95 -11.75
CA ARG A 229 -9.14 -6.24 -13.00
C ARG A 229 -7.72 -5.66 -13.07
N ASN A 230 -6.77 -6.31 -12.39
CA ASN A 230 -5.37 -5.92 -12.37
C ASN A 230 -4.67 -6.46 -13.64
N ARG A 231 -4.75 -5.70 -14.73
CA ARG A 231 -4.19 -6.09 -16.04
C ARG A 231 -2.67 -6.27 -16.01
N ILE A 232 -1.97 -5.48 -15.18
CA ILE A 232 -0.50 -5.53 -15.08
C ILE A 232 -0.05 -6.88 -14.50
N THR A 233 -0.58 -7.25 -13.33
CA THR A 233 -0.30 -8.54 -12.70
C THR A 233 -0.76 -9.70 -13.57
N LEU A 234 -1.94 -9.60 -14.19
CA LEU A 234 -2.48 -10.63 -15.08
C LEU A 234 -1.54 -10.94 -16.24
N ASN A 235 -1.06 -9.91 -16.93
CA ASN A 235 -0.19 -10.06 -18.09
C ASN A 235 1.18 -10.62 -17.69
N LYS A 236 1.75 -10.15 -16.58
CA LYS A 236 3.04 -10.63 -16.08
C LYS A 236 2.97 -12.10 -15.66
N ALA A 237 1.94 -12.49 -14.90
CA ALA A 237 1.76 -13.88 -14.46
C ALA A 237 1.57 -14.85 -15.65
N ARG A 238 0.76 -14.47 -16.65
CA ARG A 238 0.57 -15.27 -17.88
C ARG A 238 1.86 -15.46 -18.66
N LYS A 239 2.67 -14.41 -18.79
CA LYS A 239 3.97 -14.50 -19.48
C LYS A 239 4.89 -15.50 -18.78
N LEU A 240 5.02 -15.40 -17.46
CA LEU A 240 5.85 -16.31 -16.66
C LEU A 240 5.35 -17.76 -16.74
N LEU A 241 4.03 -17.97 -16.67
CA LEU A 241 3.45 -19.30 -16.75
C LEU A 241 3.68 -19.94 -18.13
N LYS A 242 3.60 -19.15 -19.21
CA LYS A 242 3.93 -19.62 -20.56
C LYS A 242 5.39 -20.06 -20.64
N GLN A 243 6.31 -19.23 -20.13
CA GLN A 243 7.75 -19.53 -20.11
C GLN A 243 8.12 -20.75 -19.26
N LEU A 244 7.35 -21.06 -18.22
CA LEU A 244 7.58 -22.25 -17.36
C LEU A 244 7.27 -23.58 -18.07
N ASN A 245 6.34 -23.52 -19.03
CA ASN A 245 5.82 -24.66 -19.79
C ASN A 245 6.53 -24.88 -21.14
N GLU A 246 7.37 -23.93 -21.55
CA GLU A 246 8.34 -24.08 -22.65
C GLU A 246 9.59 -24.82 -22.16
#